data_AF-A0A6A6KUL5-F1
#
_entry.id   AF-A0A6A6KUL5-F1
#
_cell.length_a   1.000
_cell.length_b   1.000
_cell.length_c   1.000
_cell.angle_alpha   90.00
_cell.angle_beta   90.00
_cell.angle_gamma   90.00
#
_symmetry.space_group_name_H-M   'P 1'
#
loop_
_entity.id
_entity.type
_entity.pdbx_description
1 polymer ?
#
loop_
_entity_poly.entity_id
_entity_poly.type
_entity_poly.pdbx_seq_one_letter_code
_entity_poly.pdbx_strand_id
1 'polypeptide(L)'
;MAIAECLQILAVFIFMLLLSHWIWNNAISPVTNWPVVGMLPGLLYKAPHIHQYATQLLKQSGGTFEFRGPWMIQSMIKDNKFQLFLERSMREKVTKGLIPVLQHVSRLGISVDLQDLFQRFTFDNICLLVLGFDPNSLSVDLPEVAYKTAFDDVEEAVFYRHIVPESIWKLQKWLNIGQEKKLSMATSIIDNFLEQCISSKKEEVRRRNKAQKLQVQEKEEEDYDLITACIEEEEMDDEETKSSKNSDKYLRDIGFNFIAAGKDTVNAALTWFSG
;
A
#
# COMPACT_ATOMS: atom_id res chain seq x y z
N MET A 1 -0.62 13.83 42.24
CA MET A 1 0.27 14.09 41.09
C MET A 1 1.46 13.13 41.11
N ALA A 2 2.35 13.18 42.12
CA ALA A 2 3.53 12.31 42.21
C ALA A 2 3.26 10.78 42.19
N ILE A 3 2.15 10.31 42.77
CA ILE A 3 1.79 8.88 42.78
C ILE A 3 1.42 8.39 41.37
N ALA A 4 0.77 9.23 40.56
CA ALA A 4 0.37 8.88 39.20
C ALA A 4 1.58 8.79 38.25
N GLU A 5 2.55 9.70 38.38
CA GLU A 5 3.81 9.65 37.64
C GLU A 5 4.64 8.42 38.02
N CYS A 6 4.66 8.06 39.31
CA CYS A 6 5.37 6.87 39.78
C CYS A 6 4.75 5.57 39.22
N LEU A 7 3.42 5.49 39.15
CA LEU A 7 2.68 4.39 38.52
C LEU A 7 2.95 4.29 37.01
N GLN A 8 3.00 5.41 36.31
CA GLN A 8 3.33 5.43 34.87
C GLN A 8 4.75 4.94 34.61
N ILE A 9 5.74 5.40 35.39
CA ILE A 9 7.14 4.96 35.26
C ILE A 9 7.25 3.46 35.53
N LEU A 10 6.58 2.95 36.58
CA LEU A 10 6.57 1.53 36.91
C LEU A 10 5.92 0.70 35.79
N ALA A 11 4.82 1.18 35.21
CA ALA A 11 4.15 0.51 34.10
C ALA A 11 5.03 0.45 32.85
N VAL A 12 5.73 1.55 32.50
CA VAL A 12 6.69 1.57 31.38
C VAL A 12 7.86 0.63 31.64
N PHE A 13 8.37 0.59 32.87
CA PHE A 13 9.47 -0.31 33.23
C PHE A 13 9.06 -1.78 33.15
N ILE A 14 7.89 -2.14 33.67
CA ILE A 14 7.33 -3.49 33.54
C ILE A 14 7.10 -3.84 32.07
N PHE A 15 6.55 -2.92 31.27
CA PHE A 15 6.37 -3.12 29.83
C PHE A 15 7.70 -3.36 29.12
N MET A 16 8.75 -2.59 29.42
CA MET A 16 10.10 -2.77 28.86
C MET A 16 10.73 -4.11 29.27
N LEU A 17 10.54 -4.55 30.52
CA LEU A 17 10.99 -5.86 30.99
C LEU A 17 10.27 -6.99 30.25
N LEU A 18 8.94 -6.91 30.12
CA LEU A 18 8.14 -7.87 29.37
C LEU A 18 8.54 -7.89 27.89
N LEU A 19 8.76 -6.72 27.27
CA LEU A 19 9.29 -6.61 25.90
C LEU A 19 10.64 -7.30 25.78
N SER A 20 11.58 -6.99 26.68
CA SER A 20 12.94 -7.53 26.63
C SER A 20 12.98 -9.04 26.80
N HIS A 21 12.17 -9.58 27.71
CA HIS A 21 12.03 -11.01 27.94
C HIS A 21 11.39 -11.71 26.74
N TRP A 22 10.40 -11.08 26.14
CA TRP A 22 9.73 -11.59 24.95
C TRP A 22 10.62 -11.54 23.70
N ILE A 23 11.41 -10.47 23.52
CA ILE A 23 12.43 -10.37 22.45
C ILE A 23 13.48 -11.46 22.63
N TRP A 24 13.96 -11.67 23.86
CA TRP A 24 14.94 -12.70 24.18
C TRP A 24 14.42 -14.10 23.84
N ASN A 25 13.18 -14.42 24.23
CA ASN A 25 12.57 -15.73 23.94
C ASN A 25 12.20 -15.93 22.45
N ASN A 26 11.93 -14.86 21.70
CA ASN A 26 11.58 -14.94 20.28
C ASN A 26 12.76 -14.67 19.31
N ALA A 27 13.98 -14.54 19.83
CA ALA A 27 15.20 -14.34 19.03
C ALA A 27 15.59 -15.56 18.16
N ILE A 28 14.83 -16.67 18.24
CA ILE A 28 15.07 -17.91 17.50
C ILE A 28 14.63 -17.81 16.03
N SER A 29 13.70 -16.89 15.71
CA SER A 29 13.25 -16.67 14.32
C SER A 29 14.16 -15.68 13.57
N PRO A 30 14.41 -15.89 12.26
CA PRO A 30 15.33 -15.06 11.47
C PRO A 30 14.88 -13.60 11.34
N VAL A 31 13.58 -13.33 11.48
CA VAL A 31 13.02 -11.99 11.66
C VAL A 31 12.18 -11.96 12.93
N THR A 32 12.43 -10.98 13.80
CA THR A 32 11.61 -10.75 15.00
C THR A 32 10.21 -10.31 14.57
N ASN A 33 9.21 -11.14 14.84
CA ASN A 33 7.80 -10.80 14.66
C ASN A 33 7.32 -10.11 15.93
N TRP A 34 7.03 -8.80 15.90
CA TRP A 34 6.53 -7.98 17.02
C TRP A 34 5.00 -8.11 17.20
N PRO A 35 4.44 -7.91 18.40
CA PRO A 35 3.02 -8.20 18.65
C PRO A 35 2.06 -7.31 17.85
N VAL A 36 2.43 -6.05 17.65
CA VAL A 36 1.59 -5.04 16.97
C VAL A 36 2.06 -4.79 15.55
N VAL A 37 3.35 -4.51 15.37
CA VAL A 37 3.92 -4.08 14.08
C VAL A 37 4.44 -5.25 13.23
N GLY A 38 4.26 -6.49 13.70
CA GLY A 38 4.68 -7.68 13.00
C GLY A 38 6.19 -7.74 12.78
N MET A 39 6.63 -8.34 11.67
CA MET A 39 8.04 -8.47 11.27
C MET A 39 8.64 -7.17 10.70
N LEU A 40 7.85 -6.10 10.64
CA LEU A 40 8.16 -4.86 9.91
C LEU A 40 9.37 -4.10 10.49
N PRO A 41 9.53 -3.91 11.82
CA PRO A 41 10.72 -3.26 12.37
C PRO A 41 12.02 -4.03 12.10
N GLY A 42 11.97 -5.37 12.13
CA GLY A 42 13.12 -6.22 11.86
C GLY A 42 13.60 -6.13 10.41
N LEU A 43 12.68 -5.90 9.46
CA LEU A 43 13.01 -5.64 8.06
C LEU A 43 13.52 -4.21 7.85
N LEU A 44 12.88 -3.21 8.46
CA LEU A 44 13.30 -1.80 8.35
C LEU A 44 14.71 -1.57 8.87
N TYR A 45 15.08 -2.23 9.98
CA TYR A 45 16.46 -2.19 10.49
C TYR A 45 17.49 -2.69 9.47
N LYS A 46 17.08 -3.63 8.60
CA LYS A 46 17.92 -4.23 7.56
C LYS A 46 17.67 -3.65 6.17
N ALA A 47 16.88 -2.57 6.05
CA ALA A 47 16.54 -1.92 4.78
C ALA A 47 17.77 -1.58 3.91
N PRO A 48 18.90 -1.07 4.45
CA PRO A 48 20.08 -0.77 3.63
C PRO A 48 20.71 -1.99 2.94
N HIS A 49 20.43 -3.22 3.43
CA HIS A 49 20.93 -4.48 2.89
C HIS A 49 19.78 -5.43 2.53
N ILE A 50 18.59 -4.89 2.24
CA ILE A 50 17.36 -5.67 2.16
C ILE A 50 17.42 -6.78 1.12
N HIS A 51 18.08 -6.56 -0.02
CA HIS A 51 18.22 -7.57 -1.07
C HIS A 51 19.04 -8.78 -0.62
N GLN A 52 20.19 -8.53 0.02
CA GLN A 52 21.03 -9.61 0.56
C GLN A 52 20.32 -10.33 1.70
N TYR A 53 19.66 -9.56 2.57
CA TYR A 53 18.91 -10.10 3.70
C TYR A 53 17.72 -10.95 3.24
N ALA A 54 16.91 -10.46 2.30
CA ALA A 54 15.79 -11.20 1.72
C ALA A 54 16.26 -12.50 1.05
N THR A 55 17.39 -12.46 0.34
CA THR A 55 17.97 -13.66 -0.28
C THR A 55 18.38 -14.71 0.76
N GLN A 56 19.02 -14.28 1.86
CA GLN A 56 19.38 -15.18 2.96
C GLN A 56 18.15 -15.74 3.67
N LEU A 57 17.15 -14.89 3.89
CA LEU A 57 15.89 -15.26 4.51
C LEU A 57 15.14 -16.32 3.69
N LEU A 58 15.01 -16.11 2.38
CA LEU A 58 14.38 -17.07 1.47
C LEU A 58 15.16 -18.39 1.43
N LYS A 59 16.50 -18.35 1.40
CA LYS A 59 17.33 -19.57 1.48
C LYS A 59 17.10 -20.35 2.78
N GLN A 60 17.00 -19.65 3.91
CA GLN A 60 16.77 -20.26 5.21
C GLN A 60 15.34 -20.79 5.36
N SER A 61 14.36 -20.17 4.70
CA SER A 61 12.94 -20.57 4.74
C SER A 61 12.55 -21.56 3.63
N GLY A 62 13.51 -22.17 2.94
CA GLY A 62 13.21 -23.17 1.90
C GLY A 62 12.54 -22.60 0.65
N GLY A 63 12.73 -21.30 0.38
CA GLY A 63 12.18 -20.59 -0.77
C GLY A 63 10.85 -19.87 -0.52
N THR A 64 10.17 -20.14 0.60
CA THR A 64 8.87 -19.53 0.92
C THR A 64 8.93 -18.85 2.27
N PHE A 65 8.62 -17.55 2.32
CA PHE A 65 8.61 -16.77 3.56
C PHE A 65 7.24 -16.11 3.76
N GLU A 66 6.56 -16.42 4.87
CA GLU A 66 5.33 -15.76 5.26
C GLU A 66 5.66 -14.47 6.04
N PHE A 67 5.40 -13.32 5.42
CA PHE A 67 5.54 -12.04 6.10
C PHE A 67 4.31 -11.75 6.98
N ARG A 68 4.54 -11.47 8.27
CA ARG A 68 3.51 -10.94 9.17
C ARG A 68 3.66 -9.43 9.27
N GLY A 69 2.74 -8.70 8.64
CA GLY A 69 2.66 -7.24 8.73
C GLY A 69 2.02 -6.76 10.04
N PRO A 70 1.74 -5.46 10.17
CA PRO A 70 0.96 -4.94 11.27
C PRO A 70 -0.37 -5.69 11.40
N TRP A 71 -0.74 -6.04 12.62
CA TRP A 71 -1.86 -6.96 12.90
C TRP A 71 -3.17 -6.53 12.24
N MET A 72 -3.44 -5.21 12.22
CA MET A 72 -4.64 -4.59 11.66
C MET A 72 -4.76 -4.84 10.15
N ILE A 73 -3.70 -4.53 9.39
CA ILE A 73 -3.60 -4.83 7.95
C ILE A 73 -3.76 -6.33 7.69
N GLN A 74 -3.12 -7.17 8.51
CA GLN A 74 -3.22 -8.61 8.32
C GLN A 74 -4.63 -9.15 8.60
N SER A 75 -5.34 -8.53 9.55
CA SER A 75 -6.75 -8.83 9.82
C SER A 75 -7.64 -8.44 8.65
N MET A 76 -7.47 -7.23 8.10
CA MET A 76 -8.22 -6.75 6.93
C MET A 76 -8.03 -7.66 5.70
N ILE A 77 -6.78 -8.03 5.38
CA ILE A 77 -6.49 -8.89 4.22
C ILE A 77 -7.08 -10.30 4.38
N LYS A 78 -7.21 -10.78 5.63
CA LYS A 78 -7.81 -12.09 5.92
C LYS A 78 -9.33 -12.06 5.98
N ASP A 79 -9.96 -10.89 5.90
CA ASP A 79 -11.41 -10.76 5.89
C ASP A 79 -12.00 -11.38 4.61
N ASN A 80 -13.05 -12.18 4.76
CA ASN A 80 -13.70 -12.84 3.62
C ASN A 80 -14.29 -11.82 2.62
N LYS A 81 -14.74 -10.65 3.08
CA LYS A 81 -15.21 -9.58 2.19
C LYS A 81 -14.06 -9.06 1.33
N PHE A 82 -12.88 -8.84 1.92
CA PHE A 82 -11.69 -8.43 1.15
C PHE A 82 -11.34 -9.46 0.08
N GLN A 83 -11.35 -10.75 0.44
CA GLN A 83 -11.03 -11.83 -0.51
C GLN A 83 -12.06 -11.92 -1.65
N LEU A 84 -13.36 -11.80 -1.35
CA LEU A 84 -14.42 -11.77 -2.36
C LEU A 84 -14.31 -10.53 -3.26
N PHE A 85 -14.01 -9.37 -2.69
CA PHE A 85 -13.81 -8.13 -3.44
C PHE A 85 -12.58 -8.21 -4.35
N LEU A 86 -11.48 -8.79 -3.86
CA LEU A 86 -10.27 -9.06 -4.65
C LEU A 86 -10.58 -9.95 -5.84
N GLU A 87 -11.27 -11.07 -5.61
CA GLU A 87 -11.64 -12.01 -6.67
C GLU A 87 -12.53 -11.34 -7.72
N ARG A 88 -13.56 -10.59 -7.28
CA ARG A 88 -14.48 -9.85 -8.14
C ARG A 88 -13.73 -8.82 -8.97
N SER A 89 -12.97 -7.94 -8.33
CA SER A 89 -12.21 -6.87 -8.97
C SER A 89 -11.28 -7.41 -10.05
N MET A 90 -10.51 -8.46 -9.73
CA MET A 90 -9.58 -9.09 -10.68
C MET A 90 -10.32 -9.69 -11.87
N ARG A 91 -11.43 -10.41 -11.63
CA ARG A 91 -12.27 -10.99 -12.69
C ARG A 91 -12.84 -9.93 -13.61
N GLU A 92 -13.36 -8.84 -13.04
CA GLU A 92 -13.89 -7.72 -13.81
C GLU A 92 -12.79 -7.08 -14.65
N LYS A 93 -11.60 -6.85 -14.08
CA LYS A 93 -10.51 -6.22 -14.82
C LYS A 93 -9.98 -7.08 -15.96
N VAL A 94 -9.94 -8.41 -15.78
CA VAL A 94 -9.61 -9.34 -16.86
C VAL A 94 -10.67 -9.31 -17.96
N THR A 95 -11.94 -9.43 -17.59
CA THR A 95 -13.05 -9.60 -18.55
C THR A 95 -13.43 -8.33 -19.28
N LYS A 96 -13.38 -7.18 -18.60
CA LYS A 96 -13.80 -5.87 -19.14
C LYS A 96 -12.61 -5.00 -19.58
N GLY A 97 -11.39 -5.28 -19.13
CA GLY A 97 -10.18 -4.54 -19.50
C GLY A 97 -9.23 -5.33 -20.39
N LEU A 98 -8.54 -6.32 -19.81
CA LEU A 98 -7.44 -7.04 -20.48
C LEU A 98 -7.90 -7.79 -21.74
N ILE A 99 -8.97 -8.59 -21.66
CA ILE A 99 -9.48 -9.37 -22.79
C ILE A 99 -9.91 -8.44 -23.96
N PRO A 100 -10.71 -7.38 -23.75
CA PRO A 100 -11.06 -6.45 -24.82
C PRO A 100 -9.85 -5.79 -25.49
N VAL A 101 -8.84 -5.36 -24.73
CA VAL A 101 -7.61 -4.78 -25.28
C VAL A 101 -6.89 -5.82 -26.16
N LEU A 102 -6.68 -7.03 -25.66
CA LEU A 102 -6.02 -8.11 -26.40
C LEU A 102 -6.79 -8.52 -27.67
N GLN A 103 -8.13 -8.58 -27.60
CA GLN A 103 -8.97 -8.84 -28.77
C GLN A 103 -8.87 -7.72 -29.80
N HIS A 104 -8.83 -6.46 -29.37
CA HIS A 104 -8.70 -5.31 -30.25
C HIS A 104 -7.36 -5.32 -31.00
N VAL A 105 -6.24 -5.46 -30.28
CA VAL A 105 -4.91 -5.51 -30.90
C VAL A 105 -4.73 -6.73 -31.80
N SER A 106 -5.31 -7.89 -31.42
CA SER A 106 -5.30 -9.10 -32.26
C SER A 106 -6.08 -8.91 -33.56
N ARG A 107 -7.26 -8.30 -33.52
CA ARG A 107 -8.06 -8.02 -34.73
C ARG A 107 -7.36 -7.05 -35.69
N LEU A 108 -6.62 -6.08 -35.15
CA LEU A 108 -5.89 -5.10 -35.94
C LEU A 108 -4.47 -5.54 -36.33
N GLY A 109 -4.00 -6.69 -35.83
CA GLY A 109 -2.62 -7.15 -36.06
C GLY A 109 -1.56 -6.25 -35.44
N ILE A 110 -1.88 -5.54 -34.36
CA ILE A 110 -0.97 -4.61 -33.67
C ILE A 110 -0.14 -5.40 -32.65
N SER A 111 1.18 -5.22 -32.68
CA SER A 111 2.07 -5.69 -31.62
C SER A 111 1.91 -4.80 -30.38
N VAL A 112 1.74 -5.41 -29.22
CA VAL A 112 1.64 -4.70 -27.93
C VAL A 112 2.70 -5.21 -26.97
N ASP A 113 3.19 -4.32 -26.11
CA ASP A 113 4.04 -4.69 -24.99
C ASP A 113 3.18 -5.27 -23.85
N LEU A 114 3.30 -6.58 -23.60
CA LEU A 114 2.58 -7.25 -22.51
C LEU A 114 3.03 -6.73 -21.13
N GLN A 115 4.27 -6.26 -20.99
CA GLN A 115 4.74 -5.68 -19.75
C GLN A 115 3.98 -4.38 -19.43
N ASP A 116 3.80 -3.48 -20.40
CA ASP A 116 3.00 -2.26 -20.18
C ASP A 116 1.51 -2.59 -19.89
N LEU A 117 0.95 -3.61 -20.57
CA LEU A 117 -0.42 -4.05 -20.28
C LEU A 117 -0.56 -4.61 -18.86
N PHE A 118 0.39 -5.43 -18.41
CA PHE A 118 0.37 -5.96 -17.05
C PHE A 118 0.64 -4.88 -16.00
N GLN A 119 1.51 -3.90 -16.27
CA GLN A 119 1.67 -2.73 -15.40
C GLN A 119 0.36 -1.94 -15.25
N ARG A 120 -0.36 -1.68 -16.35
CA ARG A 120 -1.68 -1.01 -16.30
C ARG A 120 -2.71 -1.85 -15.57
N PHE A 121 -2.71 -3.16 -15.82
CA PHE A 121 -3.59 -4.10 -15.13
C PHE A 121 -3.36 -4.08 -13.61
N THR A 122 -2.11 -4.18 -13.15
CA THR A 122 -1.81 -4.22 -11.71
C THR A 122 -2.03 -2.88 -11.06
N PHE A 123 -1.70 -1.79 -11.75
CA PHE A 123 -1.97 -0.43 -11.26
C PHE A 123 -3.46 -0.18 -11.04
N ASP A 124 -4.29 -0.51 -12.04
CA ASP A 124 -5.74 -0.32 -11.92
C ASP A 124 -6.34 -1.17 -10.80
N ASN A 125 -5.93 -2.45 -10.69
CA ASN A 125 -6.41 -3.33 -9.63
C ASN A 125 -5.99 -2.84 -8.24
N ILE A 126 -4.72 -2.45 -8.04
CA ILE A 126 -4.27 -2.01 -6.71
C ILE A 126 -4.91 -0.67 -6.31
N CYS A 127 -5.12 0.25 -7.26
CA CYS A 127 -5.89 1.48 -7.00
C CYS A 127 -7.33 1.17 -6.60
N LEU A 128 -7.98 0.23 -7.28
CA LEU A 128 -9.34 -0.19 -6.92
C LEU A 128 -9.40 -0.84 -5.54
N LEU A 129 -8.48 -1.75 -5.23
CA LEU A 129 -8.40 -2.45 -3.93
C LEU A 129 -8.14 -1.51 -2.76
N VAL A 130 -7.27 -0.53 -2.96
CA VAL A 130 -6.81 0.35 -1.89
C VAL A 130 -7.74 1.54 -1.75
N LEU A 131 -8.09 2.22 -2.85
CA LEU A 131 -8.80 3.50 -2.84
C LEU A 131 -10.28 3.38 -3.22
N GLY A 132 -10.73 2.22 -3.70
CA GLY A 132 -12.06 2.08 -4.29
C GLY A 132 -12.23 2.89 -5.58
N PHE A 133 -11.13 3.18 -6.29
CA PHE A 133 -11.10 3.99 -7.51
C PHE A 133 -10.35 3.24 -8.62
N ASP A 134 -10.99 3.07 -9.78
CA ASP A 134 -10.36 2.51 -10.98
C ASP A 134 -9.85 3.65 -11.90
N PRO A 135 -8.52 3.81 -12.07
CA PRO A 135 -7.91 4.74 -13.02
C PRO A 135 -8.33 4.51 -14.48
N ASN A 136 -8.76 3.29 -14.79
CA ASN A 136 -9.06 2.82 -16.14
C ASN A 136 -7.89 3.04 -17.13
N SER A 137 -6.64 2.88 -16.64
CA SER A 137 -5.43 2.99 -17.46
C SER A 137 -5.30 1.81 -18.44
N LEU A 138 -5.91 0.67 -18.12
CA LEU A 138 -6.08 -0.48 -19.01
C LEU A 138 -7.43 -0.40 -19.73
N SER A 139 -7.43 0.28 -20.87
CA SER A 139 -8.55 0.34 -21.80
C SER A 139 -8.04 0.34 -23.25
N VAL A 140 -8.93 0.21 -24.22
CA VAL A 140 -8.55 0.10 -25.66
C VAL A 140 -7.70 1.29 -26.12
N ASP A 141 -7.96 2.48 -25.59
CA ASP A 141 -7.22 3.70 -25.94
C ASP A 141 -5.84 3.82 -25.26
N LEU A 142 -5.54 2.93 -24.30
CA LEU A 142 -4.31 2.92 -23.49
C LEU A 142 -3.90 4.32 -23.00
N PRO A 143 -4.81 5.07 -22.35
CA PRO A 143 -4.58 6.47 -22.01
C PRO A 143 -3.35 6.62 -21.12
N GLU A 144 -2.60 7.71 -21.31
CA GLU A 144 -1.53 8.06 -20.38
C GLU A 144 -2.15 8.64 -19.11
N VAL A 145 -1.78 8.07 -17.97
CA VAL A 145 -2.35 8.43 -16.67
C VAL A 145 -1.26 9.06 -15.81
N ALA A 146 -1.40 10.36 -15.53
CA ALA A 146 -0.36 11.17 -14.89
C ALA A 146 0.14 10.59 -13.56
N TYR A 147 -0.76 10.01 -12.76
CA TYR A 147 -0.39 9.41 -11.47
C TYR A 147 0.28 8.03 -11.63
N LYS A 148 0.00 7.24 -12.68
CA LYS A 148 0.79 6.03 -13.02
C LYS A 148 2.24 6.43 -13.28
N THR A 149 2.45 7.39 -14.19
CA THR A 149 3.78 7.91 -14.53
C THR A 149 4.47 8.51 -13.31
N ALA A 150 3.74 9.20 -12.43
CA ALA A 150 4.31 9.74 -11.21
C ALA A 150 4.79 8.65 -10.24
N PHE A 151 4.10 7.51 -10.12
CA PHE A 151 4.60 6.39 -9.32
C PHE A 151 5.89 5.82 -9.90
N ASP A 152 5.97 5.68 -11.23
CA ASP A 152 7.20 5.23 -11.92
C ASP A 152 8.36 6.22 -11.69
N ASP A 153 8.09 7.53 -11.72
CA ASP A 153 9.07 8.60 -11.47
C ASP A 153 9.61 8.59 -10.02
N VAL A 154 8.74 8.30 -9.05
CA VAL A 154 9.17 8.14 -7.65
C VAL A 154 10.11 6.95 -7.51
N GLU A 155 9.75 5.82 -8.12
CA GLU A 155 10.54 4.60 -8.09
C GLU A 155 11.91 4.81 -8.75
N GLU A 156 11.96 5.42 -9.94
CA GLU A 156 13.19 5.74 -10.65
C GLU A 156 14.11 6.63 -9.79
N ALA A 157 13.56 7.66 -9.14
CA ALA A 157 14.33 8.56 -8.29
C ALA A 157 14.84 7.86 -7.01
N VAL A 158 14.06 6.94 -6.44
CA VAL A 158 14.48 6.12 -5.31
C VAL A 158 15.64 5.21 -5.72
N PHE A 159 15.56 4.53 -6.85
CA PHE A 159 16.68 3.73 -7.38
C PHE A 159 17.91 4.59 -7.65
N TYR A 160 17.73 5.77 -8.25
CA TYR A 160 18.81 6.71 -8.49
C TYR A 160 19.57 7.07 -7.21
N ARG A 161 18.86 7.35 -6.11
CA ARG A 161 19.48 7.63 -4.78
C ARG A 161 20.29 6.46 -4.21
N HIS A 162 19.99 5.22 -4.58
CA HIS A 162 20.76 4.04 -4.16
C HIS A 162 22.06 3.87 -4.95
N ILE A 163 22.13 4.42 -6.16
CA ILE A 163 23.29 4.30 -7.06
C ILE A 163 24.24 5.49 -6.88
N VAL A 164 23.73 6.70 -6.64
CA VAL A 164 24.54 7.91 -6.52
C VAL A 164 24.94 8.25 -5.08
N PRO A 165 26.17 8.75 -4.83
CA PRO A 165 26.59 9.21 -3.51
C PRO A 165 25.66 10.28 -2.92
N GLU A 166 25.51 10.27 -1.59
CA GLU A 166 24.60 11.18 -0.89
C GLU A 166 24.81 12.66 -1.19
N SER A 167 26.06 13.08 -1.37
CA SER A 167 26.41 14.46 -1.69
C SER A 167 25.80 14.92 -3.01
N ILE A 168 25.67 14.03 -4.01
CA ILE A 168 25.20 14.38 -5.35
C ILE A 168 23.69 14.58 -5.36
N TRP A 169 22.92 13.63 -4.83
CA TRP A 169 21.47 13.77 -4.81
C TRP A 169 21.02 14.87 -3.84
N LYS A 170 21.73 15.08 -2.71
CA LYS A 170 21.45 16.23 -1.83
C LYS A 170 21.70 17.57 -2.53
N LEU A 171 22.75 17.66 -3.36
CA LEU A 171 23.01 18.85 -4.17
C LEU A 171 21.92 19.08 -5.23
N GLN A 172 21.50 18.03 -5.94
CA GLN A 172 20.40 18.11 -6.91
C GLN A 172 19.08 18.51 -6.24
N LYS A 173 18.80 18.00 -5.04
CA LYS A 173 17.64 18.38 -4.23
C LYS A 173 17.71 19.84 -3.81
N TRP A 174 18.88 20.32 -3.38
CA TRP A 174 19.07 21.72 -3.00
C TRP A 174 18.91 22.67 -4.19
N LEU A 175 19.46 22.31 -5.35
CA LEU A 175 19.32 23.08 -6.59
C LEU A 175 17.96 22.89 -7.29
N ASN A 176 17.16 21.93 -6.83
CA ASN A 176 15.90 21.49 -7.46
C ASN A 176 16.06 21.18 -8.97
N ILE A 177 17.04 20.33 -9.31
CA ILE A 177 17.34 19.92 -10.69
C ILE A 177 17.41 18.39 -10.82
N GLY A 178 17.39 17.89 -12.06
CA GLY A 178 17.57 16.48 -12.36
C GLY A 178 16.48 15.59 -11.74
N GLN A 179 16.88 14.40 -11.27
CA GLN A 179 15.96 13.40 -10.71
C GLN A 179 15.23 13.88 -9.46
N GLU A 180 15.84 14.73 -8.64
CA GLU A 180 15.19 15.27 -7.45
C GLU A 180 14.06 16.26 -7.78
N LYS A 181 14.19 17.02 -8.88
CA LYS A 181 13.10 17.85 -9.39
C LYS A 181 11.94 16.99 -9.91
N LYS A 182 12.26 15.94 -10.67
CA LYS A 182 11.27 14.97 -11.20
C LYS A 182 10.50 14.33 -10.04
N LEU A 183 11.22 13.84 -9.03
CA LEU A 183 10.66 13.30 -7.80
C LEU A 183 9.74 14.29 -7.09
N SER A 184 10.17 15.54 -6.92
CA SER A 184 9.33 16.55 -6.27
C SER A 184 8.01 16.80 -6.99
N MET A 185 8.01 16.80 -8.34
CA MET A 185 6.79 16.96 -9.13
C MET A 185 5.91 15.71 -9.04
N ALA A 186 6.51 14.52 -9.15
CA ALA A 186 5.82 13.25 -9.04
C ALA A 186 5.14 13.06 -7.67
N THR A 187 5.85 13.37 -6.58
CA THR A 187 5.27 13.36 -5.23
C THR A 187 4.07 14.30 -5.12
N SER A 188 4.13 15.51 -5.71
CA SER A 188 2.98 16.41 -5.70
C SER A 188 1.78 15.88 -6.48
N ILE A 189 2.00 15.20 -7.61
CA ILE A 189 0.92 14.56 -8.40
C ILE A 189 0.25 13.46 -7.58
N ILE A 190 1.06 12.59 -6.95
CA ILE A 190 0.57 11.50 -6.12
C ILE A 190 -0.17 12.02 -4.89
N ASP A 191 0.38 13.01 -4.20
CA ASP A 191 -0.24 13.62 -3.01
C ASP A 191 -1.62 14.18 -3.35
N ASN A 192 -1.72 14.95 -4.44
CA ASN A 192 -2.99 15.49 -4.91
C ASN A 192 -3.99 14.40 -5.29
N PHE A 193 -3.54 13.35 -5.98
CA PHE A 193 -4.37 12.21 -6.35
C PHE A 193 -4.91 11.48 -5.12
N LEU A 194 -4.05 11.14 -4.16
CA LEU A 194 -4.44 10.45 -2.93
C LEU A 194 -5.36 11.31 -2.07
N GLU A 195 -5.10 12.62 -1.94
CA GLU A 195 -5.98 13.54 -1.22
C GLU A 195 -7.38 13.58 -1.83
N GLN A 196 -7.49 13.62 -3.17
CA GLN A 196 -8.79 13.60 -3.85
C GLN A 196 -9.54 12.29 -3.61
N CYS A 197 -8.88 11.14 -3.78
CA CYS A 197 -9.48 9.83 -3.54
C CYS A 197 -9.96 9.68 -2.08
N ILE A 198 -9.11 10.01 -1.11
CA ILE A 198 -9.42 9.90 0.31
C ILE A 198 -10.56 10.85 0.69
N SER A 199 -10.56 12.09 0.20
CA SER A 199 -11.65 13.04 0.47
C SER A 199 -12.98 12.54 -0.08
N SER A 200 -13.00 12.08 -1.34
CA SER A 200 -14.19 11.50 -1.97
C SER A 200 -14.70 10.29 -1.18
N LYS A 201 -13.78 9.42 -0.75
CA LYS A 201 -14.14 8.21 0.00
C LYS A 201 -14.69 8.53 1.38
N LYS A 202 -14.10 9.49 2.10
CA LYS A 202 -14.64 9.98 3.39
C LYS A 202 -16.05 10.55 3.25
N GLU A 203 -16.34 11.27 2.17
CA GLU A 203 -17.70 11.78 1.91
C GLU A 203 -18.68 10.65 1.63
N GLU A 204 -18.29 9.66 0.83
CA GLU A 204 -19.08 8.46 0.52
C GLU A 204 -19.46 7.70 1.80
N VAL A 205 -18.48 7.37 2.64
CA VAL A 205 -18.69 6.68 3.93
C VAL A 205 -19.62 7.48 4.84
N ARG A 206 -19.42 8.80 4.97
CA ARG A 206 -20.30 9.67 5.77
C ARG A 206 -21.73 9.69 5.25
N ARG A 207 -21.94 9.74 3.93
CA ARG A 207 -23.29 9.70 3.33
C ARG A 207 -23.96 8.36 3.61
N ARG A 208 -23.23 7.26 3.46
CA ARG A 208 -23.71 5.91 3.74
C ARG A 208 -24.09 5.73 5.20
N ASN A 209 -23.23 6.16 6.13
CA ASN A 209 -23.50 6.08 7.57
C ASN A 209 -24.76 6.89 7.97
N LYS A 210 -25.03 8.01 7.28
CA LYS A 210 -26.28 8.77 7.45
C LYS A 210 -27.49 8.03 6.87
N ALA A 211 -27.37 7.43 5.70
CA ALA A 211 -28.46 6.70 5.04
C ALA A 211 -28.86 5.43 5.82
N GLN A 212 -27.89 4.68 6.35
CA GLN A 212 -28.13 3.49 7.19
C GLN A 212 -28.85 3.81 8.51
N LYS A 213 -28.71 5.03 9.05
CA LYS A 213 -29.47 5.47 10.23
C LYS A 213 -30.94 5.74 9.93
N LEU A 214 -31.35 5.87 8.66
CA LEU A 214 -32.72 6.17 8.24
C LEU A 214 -33.51 4.98 7.68
N GLN A 215 -32.90 3.84 7.35
CA GLN A 215 -33.61 2.65 6.81
C GLN A 215 -33.05 1.34 7.40
N VAL A 216 -33.94 0.41 7.78
CA VAL A 216 -33.62 -0.95 8.21
C VAL A 216 -33.73 -1.88 6.98
N GLN A 217 -32.61 -2.51 6.60
CA GLN A 217 -32.41 -3.50 5.49
C GLN A 217 -32.46 -2.94 4.06
N GLU A 218 -31.66 -3.37 3.08
CA GLU A 218 -30.83 -4.57 2.88
C GLU A 218 -29.35 -4.19 2.68
N LYS A 219 -28.43 -5.06 3.11
CA LYS A 219 -26.99 -4.88 2.92
C LYS A 219 -26.67 -5.33 1.49
N GLU A 220 -26.74 -4.41 0.52
CA GLU A 220 -26.07 -4.63 -0.77
C GLU A 220 -24.63 -5.08 -0.50
N GLU A 221 -24.09 -5.98 -1.34
CA GLU A 221 -22.70 -6.41 -1.25
C GLU A 221 -21.79 -5.17 -1.28
N GLU A 222 -21.34 -4.78 -0.09
CA GLU A 222 -20.50 -3.61 0.14
C GLU A 222 -19.20 -3.77 -0.66
N ASP A 223 -18.88 -2.78 -1.50
CA ASP A 223 -17.53 -2.65 -2.04
C ASP A 223 -16.57 -2.42 -0.86
N TYR A 224 -15.65 -3.36 -0.67
CA TYR A 224 -14.71 -3.38 0.45
C TYR A 224 -13.35 -2.89 -0.04
N ASP A 225 -13.11 -1.58 0.03
CA ASP A 225 -11.77 -1.01 -0.19
C ASP A 225 -11.03 -0.78 1.13
N LEU A 226 -9.69 -0.83 1.07
CA LEU A 226 -8.84 -0.74 2.26
C LEU A 226 -9.02 0.58 3.02
N ILE A 227 -9.18 1.69 2.30
CA ILE A 227 -9.34 3.01 2.92
C ILE A 227 -10.70 3.10 3.64
N THR A 228 -11.76 2.53 3.07
CA THR A 228 -13.05 2.39 3.76
C THR A 228 -12.90 1.64 5.08
N ALA A 229 -12.22 0.49 5.07
CA ALA A 229 -11.96 -0.28 6.29
C ALA A 229 -11.18 0.53 7.34
N CYS A 230 -10.14 1.27 6.91
CA CYS A 230 -9.39 2.16 7.81
C CYS A 230 -10.24 3.30 8.39
N ILE A 231 -11.12 3.91 7.60
CA ILE A 231 -12.01 4.98 8.06
C ILE A 231 -13.02 4.43 9.09
N GLU A 232 -13.61 3.27 8.82
CA GLU A 232 -14.57 2.63 9.72
C GLU A 232 -13.93 2.20 11.05
N GLU A 233 -12.72 1.64 10.99
CA GLU A 233 -11.95 1.30 12.20
C GLU A 233 -11.58 2.56 12.99
N GLU A 234 -11.16 3.64 12.31
CA GLU A 234 -10.93 4.92 12.99
C GLU A 234 -12.21 5.35 13.71
N GLU A 235 -13.37 5.43 13.07
CA GLU A 235 -14.64 5.87 13.69
C GLU A 235 -15.08 5.06 14.94
N MET A 236 -14.53 3.87 15.20
CA MET A 236 -14.79 3.07 16.41
C MET A 236 -13.97 3.48 17.65
N ASP A 237 -12.84 4.18 17.47
CA ASP A 237 -11.98 4.66 18.57
C ASP A 237 -12.34 6.10 19.00
N ASP A 238 -12.54 6.32 20.31
CA ASP A 238 -13.08 7.52 20.98
C ASP A 238 -12.69 8.90 20.39
N GLU A 239 -13.67 9.83 20.38
CA GLU A 239 -13.63 11.15 19.72
C GLU A 239 -12.56 12.14 20.25
N GLU A 240 -11.91 11.89 21.39
CA GLU A 240 -11.16 12.94 22.11
C GLU A 240 -9.74 13.23 21.60
N THR A 241 -9.16 12.45 20.67
CA THR A 241 -7.75 12.63 20.26
C THR A 241 -7.50 12.75 18.74
N LYS A 242 -8.54 12.85 17.90
CA LYS A 242 -8.34 12.91 16.44
C LYS A 242 -8.15 14.32 15.90
N SER A 243 -6.89 14.71 15.75
CA SER A 243 -6.52 15.70 14.74
C SER A 243 -6.84 15.13 13.35
N SER A 244 -7.82 15.70 12.64
CA SER A 244 -8.16 15.35 11.25
C SER A 244 -6.92 15.26 10.34
N LYS A 245 -5.92 16.12 10.59
CA LYS A 245 -4.65 16.14 9.82
C LYS A 245 -3.80 14.89 10.01
N ASN A 246 -3.86 14.23 11.17
CA ASN A 246 -3.11 12.98 11.40
C ASN A 246 -3.77 11.79 10.71
N SER A 247 -5.11 11.72 10.68
CA SER A 247 -5.87 10.70 9.94
C SER A 247 -5.63 10.81 8.42
N ASP A 248 -5.74 12.02 7.85
CA ASP A 248 -5.52 12.20 6.40
C ASP A 248 -4.11 11.79 5.97
N LYS A 249 -3.10 12.13 6.78
CA LYS A 249 -1.73 11.72 6.54
C LYS A 249 -1.58 10.19 6.63
N TYR A 250 -2.16 9.56 7.65
CA TYR A 250 -2.11 8.11 7.82
C TYR A 250 -2.72 7.36 6.63
N LEU A 251 -3.92 7.76 6.20
CA LEU A 251 -4.61 7.16 5.05
C LEU A 251 -3.81 7.36 3.75
N ARG A 252 -3.20 8.53 3.56
CA ARG A 252 -2.33 8.78 2.40
C ARG A 252 -1.08 7.91 2.43
N ASP A 253 -0.42 7.80 3.59
CA ASP A 253 0.78 6.97 3.74
C ASP A 253 0.45 5.48 3.49
N ILE A 254 -0.70 5.00 3.97
CA ILE A 254 -1.22 3.66 3.63
C ILE A 254 -1.47 3.54 2.13
N GLY A 255 -2.25 4.45 1.55
CA GLY A 255 -2.60 4.44 0.14
C GLY A 255 -1.37 4.33 -0.76
N PHE A 256 -0.37 5.19 -0.52
CA PHE A 256 0.90 5.18 -1.22
C PHE A 256 1.63 3.84 -1.07
N ASN A 257 1.82 3.37 0.16
CA ASN A 257 2.62 2.18 0.44
C ASN A 257 2.03 0.92 -0.22
N PHE A 258 0.70 0.74 -0.18
CA PHE A 258 0.06 -0.42 -0.80
C PHE A 258 0.07 -0.36 -2.32
N ILE A 259 -0.19 0.81 -2.91
CA ILE A 259 -0.13 0.97 -4.37
C ILE A 259 1.28 0.69 -4.88
N ALA A 260 2.30 1.29 -4.25
CA ALA A 260 3.70 1.06 -4.60
C ALA A 260 4.10 -0.43 -4.46
N ALA A 261 3.66 -1.11 -3.40
CA ALA A 261 3.99 -2.52 -3.19
C ALA A 261 3.28 -3.46 -4.18
N GLY A 262 2.00 -3.20 -4.49
CA GLY A 262 1.16 -4.08 -5.31
C GLY A 262 1.39 -3.95 -6.82
N LYS A 263 1.72 -2.74 -7.31
CA LYS A 263 1.93 -2.46 -8.75
C LYS A 263 2.99 -3.36 -9.37
N ASP A 264 4.23 -3.27 -8.86
CA ASP A 264 5.39 -3.83 -9.56
C ASP A 264 5.65 -5.30 -9.26
N THR A 265 5.36 -5.75 -8.04
CA THR A 265 5.58 -7.14 -7.64
C THR A 265 4.69 -8.10 -8.44
N VAL A 266 3.41 -7.76 -8.60
CA VAL A 266 2.46 -8.56 -9.39
C VAL A 266 2.77 -8.45 -10.88
N ASN A 267 3.16 -7.26 -11.37
CA ASN A 267 3.52 -7.06 -12.77
C ASN A 267 4.72 -7.94 -13.18
N ALA A 268 5.77 -7.95 -12.35
CA ALA A 268 6.94 -8.79 -12.58
C ALA A 268 6.53 -10.27 -12.64
N ALA A 269 5.72 -10.75 -11.68
CA ALA A 269 5.25 -12.13 -11.66
C ALA A 269 4.46 -12.52 -12.93
N LEU A 270 3.56 -11.66 -13.40
CA LEU A 270 2.79 -11.89 -14.62
C LEU A 270 3.67 -11.90 -15.88
N THR A 271 4.59 -10.95 -15.98
CA THR A 271 5.52 -10.83 -17.10
C THR A 271 6.39 -12.08 -17.21
N TRP A 272 6.97 -12.55 -16.09
CA TRP A 272 7.75 -13.78 -16.03
C TRP A 272 6.95 -15.04 -16.38
N PHE A 273 5.67 -15.10 -16.01
CA PHE A 273 4.81 -16.24 -16.34
C PHE A 273 4.46 -16.30 -17.84
N SER A 274 4.48 -15.14 -18.52
CA SER A 274 4.10 -15.01 -19.93
C SER A 274 5.25 -15.15 -20.93
N GLY A 275 6.50 -15.09 -20.47
CA GLY A 275 7.71 -15.20 -21.28
C GLY A 275 8.28 -16.62 -21.31
#